data_AF-A0AB33BUL1-F1
#
_entry.id   AF-A0AB33BUL1-F1
#
_cell.length_a   1.000
_cell.length_b   1.000
_cell.length_c   1.000
_cell.angle_alpha   90.00
_cell.angle_beta   90.00
_cell.angle_gamma   90.00
#
_symmetry.space_group_name_H-M   'P 1'
#
loop_
_entity.id
_entity.type
_entity.pdbx_description
1 polymer ?
#
loop_
_entity_poly.entity_id
_entity_poly.type
_entity_poly.pdbx_seq_one_letter_code
_entity_poly.pdbx_strand_id
1 'polypeptide(L)'
;MFDRLVPTDVGNGEKMGLSFIPAAEMTETPEAVQLKLEIPGMEAKDLNVEVTADSLTINGERKSEIKTEEEGFTRTEFRYGKFHRVIPLPVQVDNTNVAAEYKDGILNLTLPKAEEEKNKVVKVSISPAIAQ
;
A
#
# COMPACT_ATOMS: atom_id res chain seq x y z
N MET A 1 -13.26 19.35 16.86
CA MET A 1 -12.33 18.77 15.87
C MET A 1 -11.63 17.56 16.47
N PHE A 2 -11.04 17.65 17.66
CA PHE A 2 -10.48 16.49 18.35
C PHE A 2 -11.50 15.53 19.03
N ASP A 3 -12.78 15.89 19.18
CA ASP A 3 -13.74 15.19 20.05
C ASP A 3 -14.56 14.07 19.38
N ARG A 4 -14.26 13.64 18.15
CA ARG A 4 -15.25 12.83 17.39
C ARG A 4 -14.77 11.67 16.55
N LEU A 5 -13.60 11.08 16.82
CA LEU A 5 -13.11 9.94 16.04
C LEU A 5 -12.57 8.80 16.90
N VAL A 6 -13.37 8.33 17.85
CA VAL A 6 -13.19 6.97 18.38
C VAL A 6 -14.53 6.24 18.29
N PRO A 7 -14.74 5.35 17.31
CA PRO A 7 -15.77 4.33 17.42
C PRO A 7 -15.42 3.46 18.63
N THR A 8 -16.33 3.43 19.58
CA THR A 8 -16.36 2.48 20.69
C THR A 8 -16.59 1.06 20.18
N ASP A 9 -15.86 0.14 20.80
CA ASP A 9 -16.17 -1.28 21.00
C ASP A 9 -15.88 -2.27 19.86
N VAL A 10 -14.84 -3.08 20.07
CA VAL A 10 -14.94 -4.54 19.90
C VAL A 10 -14.24 -5.19 21.08
N GLY A 11 -15.01 -5.82 21.96
CA GLY A 11 -14.54 -6.45 23.20
C GLY A 11 -13.50 -7.55 22.98
N ASN A 12 -12.28 -7.28 23.43
CA ASN A 12 -11.45 -8.16 24.25
C ASN A 12 -10.23 -7.34 24.69
N GLY A 13 -9.77 -7.49 25.93
CA GLY A 13 -8.78 -6.61 26.61
C GLY A 13 -7.35 -6.54 26.03
N GLU A 14 -7.15 -6.75 24.73
CA GLU A 14 -5.92 -6.38 24.05
C GLU A 14 -6.06 -4.95 23.53
N LYS A 15 -5.24 -4.03 24.05
CA LYS A 15 -5.08 -2.70 23.46
C LYS A 15 -4.48 -2.86 22.07
N MET A 16 -5.30 -3.16 21.05
CA MET A 16 -4.94 -2.91 19.67
C MET A 16 -4.80 -1.40 19.55
N GLY A 17 -3.57 -0.90 19.68
CA GLY A 17 -3.25 0.48 19.30
C GLY A 17 -3.87 0.70 17.92
N LEU A 18 -4.65 1.78 17.78
CA LEU A 18 -5.38 2.15 16.58
C LEU A 18 -4.48 1.91 15.36
N SER A 19 -4.67 0.77 14.67
CA SER A 19 -3.76 0.36 13.61
C SER A 19 -3.73 1.47 12.58
N PHE A 20 -2.59 2.11 12.43
CA PHE A 20 -2.34 3.00 11.32
C PHE A 20 -2.47 2.15 10.05
N ILE A 21 -3.23 2.61 9.07
CA ILE A 21 -3.29 1.97 7.76
C ILE A 21 -2.83 3.07 6.80
N PRO A 22 -1.63 2.94 6.21
CA PRO A 22 -1.15 3.91 5.23
C PRO A 22 -2.20 4.14 4.15
N ALA A 23 -2.46 5.39 3.77
CA ALA A 23 -3.27 5.68 2.59
C ALA A 23 -2.50 5.25 1.33
N ALA A 24 -3.21 4.89 0.26
CA ALA A 24 -2.56 4.57 -1.00
C ALA A 24 -3.34 5.11 -2.20
N GLU A 25 -2.59 5.49 -3.22
CA GLU A 25 -3.05 5.87 -4.56
C GLU A 25 -2.48 4.86 -5.56
N MET A 26 -3.31 4.36 -6.48
CA MET A 26 -2.90 3.42 -7.52
C MET A 26 -3.29 3.94 -8.89
N THR A 27 -2.36 3.91 -9.84
CA THR A 27 -2.59 4.26 -11.24
C THR A 27 -2.10 3.11 -12.12
N GLU A 28 -2.97 2.61 -12.99
CA GLU A 28 -2.59 1.63 -14.01
C GLU A 28 -2.27 2.35 -15.33
N THR A 29 -1.12 2.03 -15.91
CA THR A 29 -0.71 2.47 -17.26
C THR A 29 -0.68 1.24 -18.19
N PRO A 30 -0.45 1.40 -19.51
CA PRO A 30 -0.25 0.23 -20.39
C PRO A 30 0.91 -0.67 -19.94
N GLU A 31 1.98 -0.09 -19.38
CA GLU A 31 3.23 -0.81 -19.11
C GLU A 31 3.42 -1.25 -17.65
N ALA A 32 2.80 -0.55 -16.70
CA ALA A 32 3.05 -0.74 -15.28
C ALA A 32 1.85 -0.33 -14.41
N VAL A 33 1.82 -0.87 -13.19
CA VAL A 33 1.04 -0.35 -12.08
C VAL A 33 1.95 0.57 -11.26
N GLN A 34 1.50 1.80 -11.03
CA GLN A 34 2.15 2.77 -10.16
C GLN A 34 1.39 2.85 -8.84
N LEU A 35 2.09 2.66 -7.72
CA LEU A 35 1.50 2.70 -6.39
C LEU A 35 2.23 3.73 -5.54
N LYS A 36 1.48 4.60 -4.86
CA LYS A 36 2.00 5.54 -3.87
C LYS A 36 1.38 5.24 -2.53
N LEU A 37 2.19 5.26 -1.47
CA LEU A 37 1.71 5.13 -0.09
C LEU A 37 2.21 6.28 0.77
N GLU A 38 1.31 6.88 1.55
CA GLU A 38 1.62 7.94 2.49
C GLU A 38 2.00 7.35 3.86
N ILE A 39 3.27 7.48 4.23
CA ILE A 39 3.89 6.93 5.44
C ILE A 39 4.84 7.95 6.09
N PRO A 40 4.39 9.14 6.49
CA PRO A 40 5.26 10.16 7.04
C PRO A 40 5.78 9.80 8.44
N GLY A 41 7.01 10.25 8.75
CA GLY A 41 7.62 10.10 10.07
C GLY A 41 8.20 8.71 10.34
N MET A 42 8.57 7.97 9.28
CA MET A 42 9.31 6.72 9.36
C MET A 42 10.53 6.76 8.46
N GLU A 43 11.58 6.02 8.82
CA GLU A 43 12.73 5.81 7.95
C GLU A 43 12.47 4.64 6.99
N ALA A 44 13.08 4.67 5.80
CA ALA A 44 12.91 3.60 4.79
C ALA A 44 13.26 2.21 5.34
N LYS A 45 14.26 2.12 6.22
CA LYS A 45 14.72 0.86 6.82
C LYS A 45 13.69 0.24 7.77
N ASP A 46 12.73 1.02 8.26
CA ASP A 46 11.67 0.57 9.16
C ASP A 46 10.41 0.09 8.40
N LEU A 47 10.46 0.11 7.06
CA LEU A 47 9.41 -0.36 6.17
C LEU A 47 9.83 -1.69 5.54
N ASN A 48 8.96 -2.70 5.68
CA ASN A 48 9.09 -3.94 4.93
C ASN A 48 8.03 -3.95 3.82
N VAL A 49 8.48 -4.12 2.57
CA VAL A 49 7.65 -4.13 1.36
C VAL A 49 7.93 -5.41 0.60
N GLU A 50 6.89 -6.19 0.34
CA GLU A 50 6.94 -7.45 -0.39
C GLU A 50 5.98 -7.40 -1.57
N VAL A 51 6.40 -7.88 -2.73
CA VAL A 51 5.60 -7.88 -3.96
C VAL A 51 5.50 -9.30 -4.51
N THR A 52 4.26 -9.79 -4.64
CA THR A 52 3.94 -10.99 -5.40
C THR A 52 3.47 -10.60 -6.81
N ALA A 53 3.19 -11.59 -7.66
CA ALA A 53 2.64 -11.33 -8.98
C ALA A 53 1.32 -10.56 -8.93
N ASP A 54 0.53 -10.70 -7.87
CA ASP A 54 -0.86 -10.25 -7.76
C ASP A 54 -1.14 -9.32 -6.57
N SER A 55 -0.17 -9.06 -5.70
CA SER A 55 -0.36 -8.20 -4.53
C SER A 55 0.91 -7.54 -4.05
N LEU A 56 0.74 -6.43 -3.34
CA LEU A 56 1.78 -5.81 -2.53
C LEU A 56 1.41 -5.94 -1.05
N THR A 57 2.37 -6.36 -0.24
CA THR A 57 2.28 -6.34 1.22
C THR A 57 3.24 -5.29 1.77
N ILE A 58 2.76 -4.46 2.68
CA ILE A 58 3.60 -3.50 3.41
C ILE A 58 3.33 -3.60 4.90
N ASN A 59 4.39 -3.58 5.70
CA ASN A 59 4.31 -3.57 7.15
C ASN A 59 5.44 -2.74 7.77
N GLY A 60 5.21 -2.31 9.00
CA GLY A 60 6.15 -1.49 9.77
C GLY A 60 5.55 -1.06 11.10
N GLU A 61 6.29 -0.26 11.87
CA GLU A 61 5.84 0.27 13.15
C GLU A 61 6.16 1.75 13.30
N ARG A 62 5.12 2.59 13.39
CA ARG A 62 5.28 4.00 13.69
C ARG A 62 5.27 4.21 15.21
N LYS A 63 6.44 4.50 15.78
CA LYS A 63 6.60 4.66 17.23
C LYS A 63 6.05 6.00 17.71
N SER A 64 5.43 5.99 18.89
CA SER A 64 5.06 7.23 19.59
C SER A 64 6.27 7.76 20.35
N GLU A 65 6.50 9.07 20.26
CA GLU A 65 7.51 9.76 21.06
C GLU A 65 7.00 10.16 22.46
N ILE A 66 5.75 9.80 22.82
CA ILE A 66 5.19 10.08 24.14
C ILE A 66 5.92 9.21 25.17
N LYS A 67 7.06 9.71 25.64
CA LYS A 67 7.62 9.30 26.92
C LYS A 67 6.68 9.83 28.00
N THR A 68 6.29 8.95 28.90
CA THR A 68 5.57 9.31 30.11
C THR A 68 6.54 10.05 31.02
N GLU A 69 6.82 11.32 30.71
CA GLU A 69 7.66 12.20 31.52
C GLU A 69 6.78 13.40 31.89
N GLU A 70 6.30 13.38 33.13
CA GLU A 70 5.93 14.43 34.10
C GLU A 70 5.41 15.83 33.67
N GLU A 71 5.21 16.16 32.40
CA GLU A 71 4.72 17.46 31.93
C GLU A 71 3.54 17.36 30.97
N GLY A 72 2.33 17.48 31.54
CA GLY A 72 1.10 17.77 30.78
C GLY A 72 0.41 16.59 30.10
N PHE A 73 -0.77 16.86 29.54
CA PHE A 73 -1.59 15.89 28.80
C PHE A 73 -1.40 16.10 27.30
N THR A 74 -0.73 15.17 26.62
CA THR A 74 -0.58 15.19 25.16
C THR A 74 -1.85 14.68 24.49
N ARG A 75 -2.53 15.56 23.75
CA ARG A 75 -3.62 15.19 22.86
C ARG A 75 -3.10 15.12 21.42
N THR A 76 -3.26 13.98 20.77
CA THR A 76 -2.75 13.74 19.42
C THR A 76 -3.81 13.14 18.51
N GLU A 77 -3.81 13.55 17.25
CA GLU A 77 -4.59 12.92 16.17
C GLU A 77 -3.72 11.96 15.34
N PHE A 78 -2.42 11.86 15.65
CA PHE A 78 -1.50 10.98 14.96
C PHE A 78 -1.76 9.52 15.37
N ARG A 79 -1.74 8.64 14.38
CA ARG A 79 -1.87 7.19 14.60
C ARG A 79 -0.47 6.59 14.76
N TYR A 80 -0.28 5.83 15.83
CA TYR A 80 0.95 5.12 16.16
C TYR A 80 0.67 3.63 16.26
N GLY A 81 1.74 2.83 16.21
CA GLY A 81 1.69 1.38 16.33
C GLY A 81 2.11 0.66 15.05
N LYS A 82 1.96 -0.66 15.09
CA LYS A 82 2.25 -1.54 13.97
C LYS A 82 1.17 -1.43 12.90
N PHE A 83 1.58 -1.57 11.66
CA PHE A 83 0.66 -1.69 10.54
C PHE A 83 1.06 -2.86 9.65
N HIS A 84 0.05 -3.44 9.02
CA HIS A 84 0.18 -4.46 8.00
C HIS A 84 -0.96 -4.24 7.01
N ARG A 85 -0.62 -4.03 5.74
CA ARG A 85 -1.60 -3.80 4.67
C ARG A 85 -1.22 -4.64 3.47
N VAL A 86 -2.19 -5.39 2.96
CA VAL A 86 -2.12 -6.08 1.68
C VAL A 86 -2.97 -5.31 0.67
N ILE A 87 -2.39 -5.03 -0.50
CA ILE A 87 -3.00 -4.30 -1.59
C ILE A 87 -3.01 -5.23 -2.81
N PRO A 88 -4.17 -5.78 -3.20
CA PRO A 88 -4.31 -6.53 -4.44
C PRO A 88 -3.99 -5.66 -5.65
N LEU A 89 -3.30 -6.22 -6.64
CA LEU A 89 -2.99 -5.57 -7.90
C LEU A 89 -4.05 -5.90 -8.95
N PRO A 90 -4.40 -4.95 -9.84
CA PRO A 90 -5.44 -5.15 -10.84
C PRO A 90 -5.02 -6.10 -11.98
N VAL A 91 -3.71 -6.29 -12.15
CA VAL A 91 -3.07 -7.11 -13.18
C VAL A 91 -1.83 -7.78 -12.60
N GLN A 92 -1.39 -8.87 -13.23
CA GLN A 92 -0.14 -9.50 -12.84
C GLN A 92 1.07 -8.62 -13.17
N VAL A 93 2.02 -8.53 -12.23
CA VAL A 93 3.24 -7.73 -12.37
C VAL A 93 4.48 -8.62 -12.40
N ASP A 94 5.53 -8.12 -13.04
CA ASP A 94 6.88 -8.65 -12.90
C ASP A 94 7.46 -8.18 -11.57
N ASN A 95 7.36 -9.04 -10.56
CA ASN A 95 7.82 -8.77 -9.21
C ASN A 95 9.36 -8.83 -9.06
N THR A 96 10.10 -9.15 -10.13
CA THR A 96 11.58 -9.16 -10.12
C THR A 96 12.18 -7.82 -10.52
N ASN A 97 11.42 -6.98 -11.24
CA ASN A 97 11.87 -5.69 -11.78
C ASN A 97 11.13 -4.50 -11.16
N VAL A 98 10.79 -4.59 -9.87
CA VAL A 98 10.14 -3.53 -9.11
C VAL A 98 11.11 -2.39 -8.81
N ALA A 99 10.70 -1.15 -9.07
CA ALA A 99 11.43 0.04 -8.64
C ALA A 99 10.71 0.71 -7.46
N ALA A 100 11.47 1.16 -6.47
CA ALA A 100 10.97 1.81 -5.26
C ALA A 100 11.75 3.09 -4.95
N GLU A 101 11.04 4.15 -4.59
CA GLU A 101 11.60 5.40 -4.07
C GLU A 101 10.80 5.85 -2.85
N TYR A 102 11.48 6.11 -1.74
CA TYR A 102 10.86 6.66 -0.55
C TYR A 102 11.41 8.05 -0.26
N LYS A 103 10.55 9.05 -0.39
CA LYS A 103 10.93 10.46 -0.28
C LYS A 103 9.79 11.27 0.32
N ASP A 104 10.14 12.18 1.24
CA ASP A 104 9.19 13.12 1.88
C ASP A 104 7.96 12.42 2.51
N GLY A 105 8.15 11.22 3.05
CA GLY A 105 7.07 10.43 3.65
C GLY A 105 6.17 9.70 2.66
N ILE A 106 6.53 9.67 1.36
CA ILE A 106 5.78 8.96 0.33
C ILE A 106 6.64 7.84 -0.26
N LEU A 107 6.12 6.62 -0.21
CA LEU A 107 6.68 5.46 -0.91
C LEU A 107 6.06 5.38 -2.30
N ASN A 108 6.88 5.56 -3.33
CA ASN A 108 6.52 5.42 -4.73
C ASN A 108 7.05 4.08 -5.25
N LEU A 109 6.18 3.33 -5.91
CA LEU A 109 6.50 2.03 -6.49
C LEU A 109 6.07 2.00 -7.96
N THR A 110 6.96 1.49 -8.80
CA THR A 110 6.66 1.17 -10.19
C THR A 110 6.77 -0.33 -10.36
N LEU A 111 5.64 -0.97 -10.69
CA LEU A 111 5.48 -2.40 -10.83
C LEU A 111 5.21 -2.70 -12.33
N PRO A 112 6.22 -3.09 -13.11
CA PRO A 112 6.01 -3.43 -14.53
C PRO A 112 4.98 -4.55 -14.65
N LYS A 113 4.07 -4.48 -15.64
CA LYS A 113 3.16 -5.58 -15.91
C LYS A 113 3.94 -6.80 -16.40
N ALA A 114 3.48 -7.99 -16.04
CA ALA A 114 4.00 -9.24 -16.60
C ALA A 114 3.86 -9.23 -18.14
N GLU A 115 4.79 -9.86 -18.86
CA GLU A 115 4.76 -9.85 -20.33
C GLU A 115 3.45 -10.44 -20.92
N GLU A 116 2.89 -11.44 -20.25
CA GLU A 116 1.62 -12.06 -20.64
C GLU A 116 0.44 -11.07 -20.57
N GLU A 117 0.49 -10.10 -19.65
CA GLU A 117 -0.55 -9.08 -19.46
C GLU A 117 -0.48 -7.98 -20.53
N LYS A 118 0.71 -7.69 -21.06
CA LYS A 118 0.91 -6.66 -22.09
C LYS A 118 0.32 -7.05 -23.44
N ASN A 119 0.19 -8.35 -23.72
CA ASN A 119 -0.21 -8.90 -25.02
C ASN A 119 -1.69 -9.33 -25.11
N LYS A 120 -2.55 -8.89 -24.18
CA LYS A 120 -3.97 -9.33 -24.13
C LYS A 120 -4.83 -8.93 -25.32
N VAL A 121 -4.42 -7.94 -26.13
CA VAL A 121 -5.14 -7.55 -27.35
C VAL A 121 -4.46 -8.13 -28.57
N VAL A 122 -4.99 -9.24 -29.08
CA VAL A 122 -4.56 -9.83 -30.36
C VAL A 122 -5.58 -9.47 -31.44
N LYS A 123 -5.11 -8.89 -32.54
CA LYS A 123 -5.94 -8.62 -33.71
C LYS A 123 -6.28 -9.95 -34.39
N VAL A 124 -7.55 -10.34 -34.38
CA VAL A 124 -8.03 -11.55 -35.06
C VAL A 124 -8.33 -11.22 -36.52
N SER A 125 -7.67 -11.92 -37.43
CA SER A 125 -7.99 -11.88 -38.86
C SER A 125 -9.18 -12.79 -39.15
N ILE A 126 -10.28 -12.24 -39.69
CA ILE A 126 -11.44 -13.01 -40.12
C ILE A 126 -11.28 -13.39 -41.59
N SER A 127 -11.24 -14.68 -41.90
CA SER A 127 -11.28 -15.19 -43.28
C SER A 127 -12.73 -15.46 -43.69
N PRO A 128 -13.14 -15.12 -44.93
CA PRO A 128 -14.48 -15.43 -45.41
C PRO A 128 -14.69 -16.94 -45.52
N ALA A 129 -15.87 -17.41 -45.13
CA ALA A 129 -16.28 -18.79 -45.31
C ALA A 129 -16.32 -19.14 -46.80
N ILE A 130 -15.64 -20.22 -47.18
CA ILE A 130 -15.68 -20.75 -48.55
C ILE A 130 -17.05 -21.41 -48.72
N ALA A 131 -17.92 -20.80 -49.53
CA ALA A 131 -19.13 -21.46 -50.01
C ALA A 131 -18.72 -22.53 -51.04
N GLN A 132 -19.16 -23.77 -50.81
CA GLN A 132 -19.07 -24.88 -51.79
C GLN A 132 -20.17 -24.75 -52.84
#